data_AF-A0A1V4ST46-F1
#
_entry.id   AF-A0A1V4ST46-F1
#
_cell.length_a   1.000
_cell.length_b   1.000
_cell.length_c   1.000
_cell.angle_alpha   90.00
_cell.angle_beta   90.00
_cell.angle_gamma   90.00
#
_symmetry.space_group_name_H-M   'P 1'
#
loop_
_entity.id
_entity.type
_entity.pdbx_description
1 polymer ?
#
loop_
_entity_poly.entity_id
_entity_poly.type
_entity_poly.pdbx_seq_one_letter_code
_entity_poly.pdbx_strand_id
1 'polypeptide(L)'
;MEELKRCNKCNQLKPATSEYFSKNKNYKDGLQYRCKQCCSDDYKQYMAKHHDKLILRKRKWTKENKNYVRDYRIKNKERDKETSKAWEKTEKGHQMRLESVRKRRERLKNLLNNFTSTDWKECLKYFNNLCAYCGEKVKLENDHFIPLVKGGNYTKSNIVCACRRCNASKDDEDFFVWYPLQDFYDKNREGKILIYTDQLTDKAGGNYG
;
A
#
# COMPACT_ATOMS: atom_id res chain seq x y z
N MET A 1 8.95 8.30 45.59
CA MET A 1 9.05 9.34 44.55
C MET A 1 9.23 8.64 43.21
N GLU A 2 8.49 9.04 42.19
CA GLU A 2 8.63 8.49 40.84
C GLU A 2 9.95 9.00 40.23
N GLU A 3 10.82 8.09 39.77
CA GLU A 3 12.10 8.45 39.17
C GLU A 3 11.84 9.18 37.84
N LEU A 4 12.35 10.40 37.71
CA LEU A 4 12.15 11.25 36.53
C LEU A 4 13.39 11.27 35.65
N LYS A 5 13.18 11.17 34.33
CA LYS A 5 14.22 11.27 33.31
C LYS A 5 13.93 12.45 32.39
N ARG A 6 14.95 13.27 32.11
CA ARG A 6 14.85 14.39 31.16
C ARG A 6 15.07 13.89 29.74
N CYS A 7 14.13 14.18 28.84
CA CYS A 7 14.34 13.99 27.40
C CYS A 7 15.32 15.04 26.88
N ASN A 8 16.43 14.67 26.23
CA ASN A 8 17.40 15.66 25.73
C ASN A 8 16.98 16.41 24.44
N LYS A 9 15.83 16.06 23.85
CA LYS A 9 15.29 16.76 22.66
C LYS A 9 14.26 17.81 23.05
N CYS A 10 13.21 17.42 23.78
CA CYS A 10 12.17 18.36 24.21
C CYS A 10 12.40 18.93 25.61
N ASN A 11 13.47 18.51 26.31
CA ASN A 11 13.85 18.94 27.66
C ASN A 11 12.80 18.69 28.77
N GLN A 12 11.69 18.04 28.46
CA GLN A 12 10.65 17.65 29.44
C GLN A 12 11.14 16.54 30.38
N LEU A 13 10.81 16.68 31.66
CA LEU A 13 10.92 15.61 32.67
C LEU A 13 9.69 14.69 32.54
N LYS A 14 9.93 13.39 32.46
CA LYS A 14 8.88 12.37 32.37
C LYS A 14 9.25 11.18 33.27
N PRO A 15 8.29 10.37 33.72
CA PRO A 15 8.59 9.12 34.42
C PRO A 15 9.60 8.27 33.65
N ALA A 16 10.63 7.79 34.33
CA ALA A 16 11.68 6.92 33.79
C ALA A 16 11.15 5.49 33.57
N THR A 17 10.09 5.37 32.76
CA THR A 17 9.40 4.11 32.52
C THR A 17 9.40 3.77 31.04
N SER A 18 9.16 2.49 30.74
CA SER A 18 9.04 2.01 29.37
C SER A 18 7.79 2.51 28.66
N GLU A 19 6.90 3.23 29.33
CA GLU A 19 5.79 3.94 28.73
C GLU A 19 6.28 5.17 27.94
N TYR A 20 7.14 5.99 28.56
CA TYR A 20 7.62 7.25 28.01
C TYR A 20 8.96 7.15 27.26
N PHE A 21 9.80 6.18 27.61
CA PHE A 21 11.11 5.97 27.00
C PHE A 21 11.22 4.54 26.46
N SER A 22 11.79 4.36 25.26
CA SER A 22 11.99 3.01 24.74
C SER A 22 13.12 2.29 25.49
N LYS A 23 12.97 0.98 25.70
CA LYS A 23 14.03 0.17 26.31
C LYS A 23 15.28 0.16 25.42
N ASN A 24 16.45 0.32 26.02
CA ASN A 24 17.74 0.19 25.37
C ASN A 24 18.79 -0.30 26.38
N LYS A 25 19.28 -1.53 26.16
CA LYS A 25 20.26 -2.21 27.00
C LYS A 25 21.62 -1.52 27.09
N ASN A 26 21.91 -0.57 26.20
CA ASN A 26 23.19 0.14 26.18
C ASN A 26 23.25 1.29 27.21
N TYR A 27 22.14 1.66 27.84
CA TYR A 27 22.10 2.71 28.86
C TYR A 27 21.96 2.13 30.27
N LYS A 28 22.51 2.83 31.26
CA LYS A 28 22.58 2.38 32.66
C LYS A 28 21.21 2.05 33.25
N ASP A 29 20.20 2.85 32.95
CA ASP A 29 18.81 2.65 33.39
C ASP A 29 17.98 1.80 32.41
N GLY A 30 18.61 1.26 31.36
CA GLY A 30 17.94 0.47 30.35
C GLY A 30 16.96 1.27 29.48
N LEU A 31 16.99 2.61 29.50
CA LEU A 31 16.04 3.48 28.79
C LEU A 31 16.74 4.49 27.88
N GLN A 32 16.16 4.72 26.71
CA GLN A 32 16.58 5.76 25.77
C GLN A 32 16.58 7.15 26.41
N TYR A 33 17.53 8.00 26.00
CA TYR A 33 17.61 9.38 26.48
C TYR A 33 16.55 10.31 25.86
N ARG A 34 15.98 9.94 24.71
CA ARG A 34 14.85 10.63 24.08
C ARG A 34 13.54 9.93 24.44
N CYS A 35 12.51 10.72 24.72
CA CYS A 35 11.17 10.19 24.91
C CYS A 35 10.63 9.61 23.60
N LYS A 36 9.70 8.65 23.69
CA LYS A 36 9.09 7.98 22.54
C LYS A 36 8.44 8.95 21.56
N GLN A 37 7.83 10.03 22.06
CA GLN A 37 7.24 11.05 21.20
C GLN A 37 8.29 11.72 20.31
N CYS A 38 9.38 12.20 20.92
CA CYS A 38 10.51 12.79 20.20
C CYS A 38 11.12 11.82 19.17
N CYS A 39 11.30 10.56 19.55
CA CYS A 39 11.77 9.52 18.63
C CYS A 39 10.79 9.26 17.48
N SER A 40 9.49 9.23 17.77
CA SER A 40 8.44 9.03 16.77
C SER A 40 8.41 10.18 15.77
N ASP A 41 8.52 11.42 16.25
CA ASP A 41 8.46 12.60 15.39
C ASP A 41 9.71 12.74 14.51
N ASP A 42 10.90 12.44 15.05
CA ASP A 42 12.12 12.33 14.23
C ASP A 42 11.97 11.27 13.13
N TYR A 43 11.41 10.11 13.49
CA TYR A 43 11.18 9.05 12.52
C TYR A 43 10.18 9.45 11.44
N LYS A 44 9.09 10.14 11.79
CA LYS A 44 8.13 10.69 10.81
C LYS A 44 8.79 11.66 9.84
N GLN A 45 9.60 12.59 10.35
CA GLN A 45 10.34 13.55 9.52
C GLN A 45 11.33 12.84 8.59
N TYR A 46 12.06 11.85 9.10
CA TYR A 46 12.98 11.04 8.31
C TYR A 46 12.24 10.24 7.22
N MET A 47 11.11 9.60 7.55
CA MET A 47 10.27 8.92 6.56
C MET A 47 9.76 9.87 5.49
N ALA A 48 9.27 11.06 5.85
CA ALA A 48 8.78 12.05 4.89
C ALA A 48 9.86 12.49 3.88
N LYS A 49 11.10 12.66 4.33
CA LYS A 49 12.24 13.06 3.47
C LYS A 49 12.81 11.92 2.62
N HIS A 50 12.59 10.67 3.00
CA HIS A 50 13.26 9.52 2.40
C HIS A 50 12.32 8.42 1.91
N HIS A 51 11.01 8.69 1.88
CA HIS A 51 9.96 7.74 1.56
C HIS A 51 10.27 6.92 0.30
N ASP A 52 10.49 7.59 -0.82
CA ASP A 52 10.68 6.92 -2.12
C ASP A 52 11.98 6.11 -2.15
N LYS A 53 13.05 6.66 -1.57
CA LYS A 53 14.34 5.96 -1.45
C LYS A 53 14.21 4.69 -0.61
N LEU A 54 13.42 4.71 0.46
CA LEU A 54 13.18 3.55 1.32
C LEU A 54 12.32 2.50 0.62
N ILE A 55 11.30 2.91 -0.14
CA ILE A 55 10.50 2.00 -0.98
C ILE A 55 11.39 1.30 -2.01
N LEU A 56 12.18 2.05 -2.77
CA LEU A 56 13.08 1.51 -3.78
C LEU A 56 14.10 0.54 -3.17
N ARG A 57 14.69 0.91 -2.02
CA ARG A 57 15.62 0.04 -1.27
C ARG A 57 14.94 -1.26 -0.85
N LYS A 58 13.71 -1.21 -0.32
CA LYS A 58 12.94 -2.38 0.12
C LYS A 58 12.58 -3.29 -1.05
N ARG A 59 12.17 -2.73 -2.20
CA ARG A 59 11.88 -3.46 -3.43
C ARG A 59 13.13 -4.18 -3.95
N LYS A 60 14.27 -3.48 -4.02
CA LYS A 60 15.56 -4.06 -4.41
C LYS A 60 15.93 -5.24 -3.50
N TRP A 61 15.91 -5.03 -2.18
CA TRP A 61 16.23 -6.08 -1.22
C TRP A 61 15.29 -7.30 -1.37
N THR A 62 13.98 -7.07 -1.54
CA THR A 62 12.99 -8.15 -1.71
C THR A 62 13.24 -8.93 -3.01
N LYS A 63 13.64 -8.26 -4.09
CA LYS A 63 13.98 -8.88 -5.37
C LYS A 63 15.27 -9.71 -5.29
N GLU A 64 16.28 -9.21 -4.59
CA GLU A 64 17.55 -9.91 -4.38
C GLU A 64 17.42 -11.08 -3.40
N ASN A 65 16.47 -11.00 -2.47
CA ASN A 65 16.27 -11.98 -1.39
C ASN A 65 14.97 -12.78 -1.55
N LYS A 66 14.55 -13.06 -2.79
CA LYS A 66 13.27 -13.75 -3.10
C LYS A 66 13.07 -15.06 -2.32
N ASN A 67 14.12 -15.90 -2.22
CA ASN A 67 14.05 -17.17 -1.50
C ASN A 67 13.89 -16.97 0.01
N TYR A 68 14.70 -16.09 0.62
CA TYR A 68 14.57 -15.75 2.03
C TYR A 68 13.17 -15.23 2.37
N VAL A 69 12.61 -14.33 1.55
CA VAL A 69 11.27 -13.79 1.76
C VAL A 69 10.20 -14.88 1.65
N ARG A 70 10.35 -15.80 0.70
CA ARG A 70 9.46 -16.97 0.57
C ARG A 70 9.51 -17.84 1.81
N ASP A 71 10.69 -18.22 2.26
CA ASP A 71 10.88 -19.12 3.40
C ASP A 71 10.41 -18.48 4.70
N TYR A 72 10.69 -17.18 4.88
CA TYR A 72 10.19 -16.40 6.00
C TYR A 72 8.65 -16.38 6.04
N ARG A 73 7.98 -16.18 4.90
CA ARG A 73 6.52 -16.20 4.82
C ARG A 73 5.94 -17.58 5.14
N ILE A 74 6.57 -18.65 4.65
CA ILE A 74 6.13 -20.02 4.94
C ILE A 74 6.26 -20.31 6.45
N LYS A 75 7.44 -20.05 7.02
CA LYS A 75 7.74 -20.29 8.44
C LYS A 75 6.79 -19.55 9.38
N ASN A 76 6.37 -18.34 9.01
CA ASN A 76 5.54 -17.49 9.87
C ASN A 76 4.03 -17.54 9.54
N LYS A 77 3.62 -18.30 8.51
CA LYS A 77 2.25 -18.30 7.98
C LYS A 77 1.18 -18.54 9.05
N GLU A 78 1.31 -19.59 9.85
CA GLU A 78 0.28 -19.93 10.85
C GLU A 78 0.26 -18.91 12.00
N ARG A 79 1.44 -18.47 12.48
CA ARG A 79 1.54 -17.39 13.48
C ARG A 79 0.86 -16.12 13.00
N ASP A 80 1.15 -15.69 11.77
CA ASP A 80 0.60 -14.45 11.21
C ASP A 80 -0.93 -14.55 11.05
N LYS A 81 -1.43 -15.73 10.65
CA LYS A 81 -2.87 -16.03 10.55
C LYS A 81 -3.55 -16.02 11.92
N GLU A 82 -2.97 -16.66 12.93
CA GLU A 82 -3.49 -16.65 14.30
C GLU A 82 -3.50 -15.23 14.88
N THR A 83 -2.42 -14.49 14.68
CA THR A 83 -2.30 -13.10 15.13
C THR A 83 -3.34 -12.21 14.45
N SER A 84 -3.58 -12.37 13.14
CA SER A 84 -4.63 -11.65 12.42
C SER A 84 -6.02 -11.97 12.98
N LYS A 85 -6.33 -13.25 13.21
CA LYS A 85 -7.60 -13.68 13.81
C LYS A 85 -7.79 -13.13 15.22
N ALA A 86 -6.73 -13.14 16.03
CA ALA A 86 -6.77 -12.58 17.38
C ALA A 86 -7.01 -11.07 17.34
N TRP A 87 -6.31 -10.35 16.46
CA TRP A 87 -6.48 -8.91 16.27
C TRP A 87 -7.90 -8.53 15.84
N GLU A 88 -8.48 -9.25 14.88
CA GLU A 88 -9.86 -9.03 14.40
C GLU A 88 -10.91 -9.16 15.50
N LYS A 89 -10.66 -10.00 16.51
CA LYS A 89 -11.55 -10.18 17.68
C LYS A 89 -11.40 -9.10 18.73
N THR A 90 -10.33 -8.30 18.69
CA THR A 90 -10.19 -7.16 19.60
C THR A 90 -11.20 -6.08 19.25
N GLU A 91 -11.64 -5.31 20.25
CA GLU A 91 -12.54 -4.17 20.04
C GLU A 91 -11.96 -3.19 19.00
N LYS A 92 -10.66 -2.88 19.11
CA LYS A 92 -9.97 -2.00 18.18
C LYS A 92 -9.96 -2.55 16.75
N GLY A 93 -9.68 -3.85 16.56
CA GLY A 93 -9.71 -4.50 15.25
C GLY A 93 -11.10 -4.48 14.63
N HIS A 94 -12.12 -4.78 15.43
CA HIS A 94 -13.52 -4.73 15.01
C HIS A 94 -13.94 -3.31 14.58
N GLN A 95 -13.65 -2.30 15.41
CA GLN A 95 -13.92 -0.89 15.10
C GLN A 95 -13.23 -0.43 13.81
N MET A 96 -11.95 -0.77 13.62
CA MET A 96 -11.21 -0.43 12.41
C MET A 96 -11.83 -1.05 11.14
N ARG A 97 -12.33 -2.29 11.24
CA ARG A 97 -13.03 -2.95 10.13
C ARG A 97 -14.33 -2.24 9.78
N LEU A 98 -15.15 -1.91 10.78
CA LEU A 98 -16.41 -1.17 10.57
C LEU A 98 -16.14 0.19 9.93
N GLU A 99 -15.12 0.90 10.41
CA GLU A 99 -14.71 2.19 9.87
C GLU A 99 -14.24 2.08 8.41
N SER A 100 -13.46 1.06 8.07
CA SER A 100 -13.02 0.80 6.70
C SER A 100 -14.21 0.55 5.76
N VAL A 101 -15.19 -0.24 6.19
CA VAL A 101 -16.43 -0.49 5.43
C VAL A 101 -17.22 0.81 5.24
N ARG A 102 -17.36 1.63 6.30
CA ARG A 102 -18.05 2.93 6.24
C ARG A 102 -17.39 3.85 5.22
N LYS A 103 -16.07 4.08 5.34
CA LYS A 103 -15.30 4.91 4.41
C LYS A 103 -15.42 4.42 2.97
N ARG A 104 -15.39 3.10 2.76
CA ARG A 104 -15.59 2.52 1.41
C ARG A 104 -16.98 2.85 0.85
N ARG A 105 -18.04 2.69 1.64
CA ARG A 105 -19.42 3.01 1.22
C ARG A 105 -19.57 4.50 0.90
N GLU A 106 -19.01 5.37 1.73
CA GLU A 106 -19.04 6.82 1.52
C GLU A 106 -18.33 7.21 0.22
N ARG A 107 -17.14 6.66 -0.05
CA ARG A 107 -16.45 6.88 -1.33
C ARG A 107 -17.31 6.46 -2.52
N LEU A 108 -17.94 5.29 -2.46
CA LEU A 108 -18.78 4.79 -3.56
C LEU A 108 -20.02 5.63 -3.83
N LYS A 109 -20.58 6.32 -2.82
CA LYS A 109 -21.74 7.23 -3.02
C LYS A 109 -21.40 8.43 -3.89
N ASN A 110 -20.15 8.90 -3.84
CA ASN A 110 -19.71 10.11 -4.50
C ASN A 110 -19.05 9.84 -5.86
N LEU A 111 -19.00 8.58 -6.29
CA LEU A 111 -18.30 8.17 -7.51
C LEU A 111 -19.27 7.63 -8.54
N LEU A 112 -18.96 7.88 -9.80
CA LEU A 112 -19.71 7.31 -10.91
C LEU A 112 -19.52 5.79 -10.91
N ASN A 113 -20.63 5.05 -10.90
CA ASN A 113 -20.63 3.60 -10.80
C ASN A 113 -21.62 3.00 -11.81
N ASN A 114 -21.22 3.03 -13.09
CA ASN A 114 -22.04 2.58 -14.22
C ASN A 114 -21.41 1.44 -15.02
N PHE A 115 -20.31 0.83 -14.54
CA PHE A 115 -19.68 -0.31 -15.20
C PHE A 115 -20.59 -1.54 -15.16
N THR A 116 -20.90 -2.07 -16.33
CA THR A 116 -21.86 -3.17 -16.54
C THR A 116 -21.17 -4.50 -16.86
N SER A 117 -21.97 -5.57 -16.91
CA SER A 117 -21.50 -6.88 -17.40
C SER A 117 -21.12 -6.86 -18.90
N THR A 118 -21.73 -5.97 -19.68
CA THR A 118 -21.36 -5.75 -21.09
C THR A 118 -19.98 -5.10 -21.18
N ASP A 119 -19.73 -4.05 -20.39
CA ASP A 119 -18.41 -3.41 -20.32
C ASP A 119 -17.33 -4.41 -19.92
N TRP A 120 -17.64 -5.33 -18.98
CA TRP A 120 -16.71 -6.39 -18.60
C TRP A 120 -16.39 -7.34 -19.76
N LYS A 121 -17.40 -7.79 -20.51
CA LYS A 121 -17.18 -8.63 -21.70
C LYS A 121 -16.34 -7.91 -22.75
N GLU A 122 -16.56 -6.62 -22.95
CA GLU A 122 -15.77 -5.80 -23.86
C GLU A 122 -14.33 -5.63 -23.39
N CYS A 123 -14.12 -5.39 -22.10
CA CYS A 123 -12.80 -5.33 -21.48
C CYS A 123 -12.02 -6.64 -21.71
N LEU A 124 -12.65 -7.78 -21.40
CA LEU A 124 -12.08 -9.11 -21.63
C LEU A 124 -11.73 -9.33 -23.10
N LYS A 125 -12.64 -8.99 -24.01
CA LYS A 125 -12.42 -9.10 -25.47
C LYS A 125 -11.24 -8.22 -25.90
N TYR A 126 -11.19 -6.97 -25.46
CA TYR A 126 -10.15 -6.01 -25.81
C TYR A 126 -8.75 -6.51 -25.44
N PHE A 127 -8.60 -7.13 -24.27
CA PHE A 127 -7.34 -7.72 -23.79
C PHE A 127 -7.16 -9.20 -24.14
N ASN A 128 -7.96 -9.75 -25.08
CA ASN A 128 -7.87 -11.15 -25.53
C ASN A 128 -8.02 -12.19 -24.41
N ASN A 129 -8.83 -11.91 -23.39
CA ASN A 129 -8.98 -12.72 -22.17
C ASN A 129 -7.65 -12.97 -21.43
N LEU A 130 -6.71 -12.03 -21.53
CA LEU A 130 -5.45 -12.01 -20.81
C LEU A 130 -5.47 -10.87 -19.79
N CYS A 131 -4.70 -11.01 -18.72
CA CYS A 131 -4.45 -9.91 -17.79
C CYS A 131 -3.93 -8.68 -18.55
N ALA A 132 -4.53 -7.51 -18.34
CA ALA A 132 -4.13 -6.24 -18.95
C ALA A 132 -2.67 -5.88 -18.65
N TYR A 133 -2.16 -6.27 -17.47
CA TYR A 133 -0.78 -5.99 -17.05
C TYR A 133 0.24 -7.04 -17.50
N CYS A 134 0.18 -8.25 -16.93
CA CYS A 134 1.21 -9.28 -17.18
C CYS A 134 0.94 -10.17 -18.39
N GLY A 135 -0.26 -10.11 -18.97
CA GLY A 135 -0.63 -10.94 -20.11
C GLY A 135 -0.85 -12.43 -19.84
N GLU A 136 -0.87 -12.85 -18.58
CA GLU A 136 -1.19 -14.24 -18.24
C GLU A 136 -2.67 -14.55 -18.50
N LYS A 137 -2.94 -15.78 -19.00
CA LYS A 137 -4.29 -16.33 -19.18
C LYS A 137 -4.73 -17.07 -17.92
N VAL A 138 -5.37 -16.35 -17.01
CA VAL A 138 -5.85 -16.86 -15.71
C VAL A 138 -7.21 -16.25 -15.38
N LYS A 139 -7.81 -16.61 -14.22
CA LYS A 139 -9.01 -15.93 -13.74
C LYS A 139 -8.73 -14.43 -13.54
N LEU A 140 -9.54 -13.59 -14.20
CA LEU A 140 -9.42 -12.14 -14.17
C LEU A 140 -10.47 -11.51 -13.24
N GLU A 141 -10.10 -10.37 -12.67
CA GLU A 141 -10.88 -9.54 -11.76
C GLU A 141 -10.91 -8.10 -12.29
N ASN A 142 -11.91 -7.33 -11.86
CA ASN A 142 -11.99 -5.89 -12.14
C ASN A 142 -10.95 -5.16 -11.30
N ASP A 143 -9.94 -4.58 -11.95
CA ASP A 143 -8.98 -3.69 -11.28
C ASP A 143 -9.25 -2.25 -11.69
N HIS A 144 -9.07 -1.32 -10.75
CA HIS A 144 -9.20 0.10 -11.03
C HIS A 144 -7.87 0.66 -11.49
N PHE A 145 -7.84 1.33 -12.65
CA PHE A 145 -6.68 2.05 -13.14
C PHE A 145 -6.28 3.15 -12.14
N ILE A 146 -7.20 4.07 -11.85
CA ILE A 146 -7.13 4.99 -10.70
C ILE A 146 -7.76 4.29 -9.50
N PRO A 147 -7.03 4.06 -8.40
CA PRO A 147 -7.58 3.41 -7.21
C PRO A 147 -8.78 4.14 -6.60
N LEU A 148 -9.71 3.38 -6.02
CA LEU A 148 -10.91 3.93 -5.34
C LEU A 148 -10.55 4.94 -4.25
N VAL A 149 -9.46 4.68 -3.50
CA VAL A 149 -9.01 5.58 -2.42
C VAL A 149 -8.44 6.91 -2.94
N LYS A 150 -8.11 6.98 -4.23
CA LYS A 150 -7.66 8.17 -4.97
C LYS A 150 -8.79 8.79 -5.83
N GLY A 151 -10.04 8.38 -5.62
CA GLY A 151 -11.19 8.93 -6.33
C GLY A 151 -11.48 8.28 -7.69
N GLY A 152 -10.94 7.09 -7.96
CA GLY A 152 -11.23 6.37 -9.19
C GLY A 152 -12.67 5.86 -9.26
N ASN A 153 -13.36 6.21 -10.34
CA ASN A 153 -14.74 5.79 -10.61
C ASN A 153 -14.85 4.30 -10.97
N TYR A 154 -16.04 3.73 -10.82
CA TYR A 154 -16.33 2.37 -11.27
C TYR A 154 -16.98 2.42 -12.66
N THR A 155 -16.15 2.70 -13.68
CA THR A 155 -16.55 3.02 -15.06
C THR A 155 -15.67 2.28 -16.07
N LYS A 156 -16.11 2.19 -17.33
CA LYS A 156 -15.37 1.51 -18.40
C LYS A 156 -13.96 2.04 -18.59
N SER A 157 -13.78 3.36 -18.54
CA SER A 157 -12.48 4.04 -18.68
C SER A 157 -11.58 3.88 -17.45
N ASN A 158 -12.08 3.34 -16.33
CA ASN A 158 -11.27 3.14 -15.14
C ASN A 158 -11.14 1.67 -14.71
N ILE A 159 -11.83 0.73 -15.36
CA ILE A 159 -11.77 -0.70 -14.99
C ILE A 159 -11.08 -1.52 -16.08
N VAL A 160 -9.97 -2.16 -15.72
CA VAL A 160 -9.24 -3.11 -16.57
C VAL A 160 -9.35 -4.54 -16.04
N CYS A 161 -9.15 -5.53 -16.90
CA CYS A 161 -9.16 -6.93 -16.51
C CYS A 161 -7.77 -7.35 -16.02
N ALA A 162 -7.61 -7.66 -14.74
CA ALA A 162 -6.33 -8.01 -14.15
C ALA A 162 -6.37 -9.37 -13.47
N CYS A 163 -5.26 -10.10 -13.48
CA CYS A 163 -5.15 -11.27 -12.63
C CYS A 163 -5.04 -10.86 -11.15
N ARG A 164 -5.49 -11.72 -10.22
CA ARG A 164 -5.41 -11.48 -8.78
C ARG A 164 -4.00 -11.07 -8.30
N ARG A 165 -2.96 -11.65 -8.90
CA ARG A 165 -1.55 -11.33 -8.57
C ARG A 165 -1.20 -9.88 -8.89
N CYS A 166 -1.59 -9.39 -10.07
CA CYS A 166 -1.31 -8.01 -10.48
C CYS A 166 -2.20 -7.03 -9.71
N ASN A 167 -3.50 -7.32 -9.63
CA ASN A 167 -4.47 -6.51 -8.88
C ASN A 167 -4.01 -6.30 -7.42
N ALA A 168 -3.67 -7.38 -6.70
CA ALA A 168 -3.19 -7.30 -5.33
C ALA A 168 -1.78 -6.69 -5.19
N SER A 169 -0.95 -6.75 -6.24
CA SER A 169 0.37 -6.11 -6.21
C SER A 169 0.30 -4.62 -6.49
N LYS A 170 -0.68 -4.15 -7.28
CA LYS A 170 -0.93 -2.74 -7.57
C LYS A 170 -1.61 -2.07 -6.37
N ASP A 171 -2.65 -2.72 -5.82
CA ASP A 171 -3.42 -2.23 -4.68
C ASP A 171 -3.87 -0.75 -4.87
N ASP A 172 -3.41 0.17 -4.03
CA ASP A 172 -3.68 1.60 -4.15
C ASP A 172 -2.55 2.42 -4.81
N GLU A 173 -1.53 1.76 -5.35
CA GLU A 173 -0.46 2.42 -6.07
C GLU A 173 -0.96 3.00 -7.39
N ASP A 174 -0.33 4.12 -7.77
CA ASP A 174 -0.57 4.75 -9.05
C ASP A 174 -0.04 3.88 -10.20
N PHE A 175 -0.79 3.76 -11.29
CA PHE A 175 -0.39 2.94 -12.44
C PHE A 175 0.97 3.34 -13.01
N PHE A 176 1.21 4.65 -13.15
CA PHE A 176 2.44 5.20 -13.74
C PHE A 176 3.66 5.01 -12.84
N VAL A 177 3.44 4.77 -11.54
CA VAL A 177 4.51 4.41 -10.59
C VAL A 177 4.69 2.91 -10.53
N TRP A 178 3.59 2.15 -10.43
CA TRP A 178 3.63 0.72 -10.17
C TRP A 178 4.06 -0.09 -11.40
N TYR A 179 3.45 0.14 -12.56
CA TYR A 179 3.60 -0.75 -13.72
C TYR A 179 5.03 -0.73 -14.30
N PRO A 180 5.70 0.42 -14.47
CA PRO A 180 7.09 0.47 -14.96
C PRO A 180 8.11 -0.22 -14.07
N LEU A 181 7.77 -0.46 -12.80
CA LEU A 181 8.66 -1.09 -11.82
C LEU A 181 8.50 -2.63 -11.75
N GLN A 182 7.60 -3.21 -12.54
CA GLN A 182 7.35 -4.65 -12.55
C GLN A 182 8.33 -5.39 -13.47
N ASP A 183 8.74 -6.60 -13.07
CA ASP A 183 9.60 -7.49 -13.88
C ASP A 183 8.94 -7.89 -15.22
N PHE A 184 7.61 -7.73 -15.36
CA PHE A 184 6.81 -8.05 -16.55
C PHE A 184 6.28 -6.81 -17.29
N TYR A 185 6.84 -5.63 -17.01
CA TYR A 185 6.47 -4.39 -17.70
C TYR A 185 6.65 -4.54 -19.22
N ASP A 186 5.65 -4.07 -19.98
CA ASP A 186 5.69 -4.03 -21.44
C ASP A 186 5.09 -2.71 -21.94
N LYS A 187 5.86 -1.98 -22.76
CA LYS A 187 5.49 -0.65 -23.25
C LYS A 187 4.29 -0.69 -24.21
N ASN A 188 4.11 -1.77 -24.97
CA ASN A 188 2.97 -1.89 -25.88
C ASN A 188 1.68 -2.15 -25.08
N ARG A 189 1.78 -2.93 -24.01
CA ARG A 189 0.68 -3.14 -23.06
C ARG A 189 0.33 -1.88 -22.30
N GLU A 190 1.31 -1.10 -21.86
CA GLU A 190 1.07 0.23 -21.29
C GLU A 190 0.23 1.08 -22.25
N GLY A 191 0.69 1.26 -23.50
CA GLY A 191 -0.06 2.02 -24.51
C GLY A 191 -1.47 1.49 -24.73
N LYS A 192 -1.63 0.16 -24.80
CA LYS A 192 -2.94 -0.48 -24.94
C LYS A 192 -3.87 -0.23 -23.74
N ILE A 193 -3.34 -0.23 -22.51
CA ILE A 193 -4.09 0.14 -21.31
C ILE A 193 -4.52 1.60 -21.39
N LEU A 194 -3.59 2.51 -21.68
CA LEU A 194 -3.86 3.96 -21.74
C LEU A 194 -4.91 4.31 -22.78
N ILE A 195 -4.89 3.64 -23.94
CA ILE A 195 -5.94 3.80 -24.96
C ILE A 195 -7.29 3.33 -24.42
N TYR A 196 -7.33 2.14 -23.80
CA TYR A 196 -8.58 1.59 -23.27
C TYR A 196 -9.17 2.44 -22.13
N THR A 197 -8.31 2.99 -21.27
CA THR A 197 -8.72 3.80 -20.12
C THR A 197 -8.91 5.29 -20.44
N ASP A 198 -8.77 5.69 -21.70
CA ASP A 198 -8.83 7.09 -22.14
C ASP A 198 -7.83 7.98 -21.39
N GLN A 199 -6.67 7.41 -21.07
CA GLN A 199 -5.54 8.09 -20.40
C GLN A 199 -4.39 8.36 -21.37
N LEU A 200 -4.56 8.00 -22.65
CA LEU A 200 -3.66 8.40 -23.70
C LEU A 200 -3.94 9.87 -24.05
N THR A 201 -3.45 10.80 -23.22
CA THR A 201 -3.44 12.20 -23.60
C THR A 201 -2.41 12.41 -24.71
N ASP A 202 -2.78 13.19 -25.73
CA ASP A 202 -1.83 13.72 -26.70
C ASP A 202 -0.68 14.36 -25.90
N LYS A 203 0.53 13.85 -26.10
CA LYS A 203 1.74 14.44 -25.54
C LYS A 203 1.98 15.82 -26.18
N ALA A 204 1.29 16.83 -25.69
CA ALA A 204 1.56 18.23 -25.93
C ALA A 204 1.11 19.05 -24.69
N GLY A 205 2.01 19.14 -23.70
CA GLY A 205 1.84 19.90 -22.45
C GLY A 205 1.23 19.03 -21.35
N GLY A 206 1.83 18.80 -20.19
CA GLY A 206 2.69 19.67 -19.40
C GLY A 206 2.08 19.74 -18.00
N ASN A 207 2.88 19.40 -16.99
CA ASN A 207 2.64 19.48 -15.54
C ASN A 207 1.64 18.50 -14.89
N TYR A 208 2.20 17.48 -14.23
CA TYR A 208 1.70 17.06 -12.93
C TYR A 208 2.28 18.02 -11.88
N GLY A 209 1.44 18.95 -11.40
CA GLY A 209 1.67 19.78 -10.22
C GLY A 209 0.67 19.41 -9.13
#